data_AF-A0A7Y3L6C6-F1
#
_entry.id   AF-A0A7Y3L6C6-F1
#
_cell.length_a   1.000
_cell.length_b   1.000
_cell.length_c   1.000
_cell.angle_alpha   90.00
_cell.angle_beta   90.00
_cell.angle_gamma   90.00
#
_symmetry.space_group_name_H-M   'P 1'
#
loop_
_entity.id
_entity.type
_entity.pdbx_description
1 polymer ?
#
loop_
_entity_poly.entity_id
_entity_poly.type
_entity_poly.pdbx_seq_one_letter_code
_entity_poly.pdbx_strand_id
1 'polypeptide(L)'
;MLKSAQDTDPGVRWEAVVFLDKVKAPQAMPLMFQMLQRDPEPSLRTKIINLLGGRSGPDVLQALLLATKDQEPDVRIAALQALDKIGDYSVAPAIANGPMRDQEDRVRLQAMKTLNDLQDKKTKAIQEAQQRYEAEKQQAAAAAAAAAAGRQ
;
A
#
# COMPACT_ATOMS: atom_id res chain seq x y z
N MET A 1 -21.04 18.96 3.39
CA MET A 1 -19.94 17.99 3.21
C MET A 1 -20.03 17.22 1.90
N LEU A 2 -21.08 16.47 1.59
CA LEU A 2 -21.17 15.76 0.30
C LEU A 2 -21.18 16.70 -0.91
N LYS A 3 -21.75 17.92 -0.77
CA LYS A 3 -21.67 18.99 -1.78
C LYS A 3 -20.23 19.50 -1.99
N SER A 4 -19.45 19.63 -0.92
CA SER A 4 -18.05 20.12 -0.99
C SER A 4 -17.13 19.16 -1.72
N ALA A 5 -17.44 17.86 -1.70
CA ALA A 5 -16.75 16.83 -2.49
C ALA A 5 -17.03 16.91 -4.01
N GLN A 6 -18.01 17.72 -4.42
CA GLN A 6 -18.37 17.96 -5.82
C GLN A 6 -18.12 19.42 -6.23
N ASP A 7 -17.43 20.17 -5.38
CA ASP A 7 -17.11 21.57 -5.64
C ASP A 7 -16.22 21.71 -6.87
N THR A 8 -16.35 22.82 -7.61
CA THR A 8 -15.49 23.13 -8.74
C THR A 8 -14.05 23.35 -8.32
N ASP A 9 -13.83 23.86 -7.12
CA ASP A 9 -12.49 24.11 -6.58
C ASP A 9 -11.87 22.81 -6.01
N PRO A 10 -10.73 22.33 -6.57
CA PRO A 10 -10.03 21.14 -6.05
C PRO A 10 -9.56 21.30 -4.60
N GLY A 11 -9.30 22.52 -4.13
CA GLY A 11 -9.00 22.82 -2.73
C GLY A 11 -10.17 22.51 -1.81
N VAL A 12 -11.38 22.92 -2.18
CA VAL A 12 -12.59 22.63 -1.41
C VAL A 12 -12.88 21.12 -1.37
N ARG A 13 -12.68 20.42 -2.49
CA ARG A 13 -12.79 18.95 -2.54
C ARG A 13 -11.76 18.26 -1.64
N TRP A 14 -10.51 18.74 -1.63
CA TRP A 14 -9.46 18.22 -0.77
C TRP A 14 -9.78 18.41 0.72
N GLU A 15 -10.21 19.62 1.12
CA GLU A 15 -10.57 19.90 2.52
C GLU A 15 -11.74 19.02 3.00
N ALA A 16 -12.69 18.69 2.12
CA ALA A 16 -13.76 17.76 2.44
C ALA A 16 -13.20 16.36 2.81
N VAL A 17 -12.22 15.86 2.05
CA VAL A 17 -11.56 14.58 2.33
C VAL A 17 -10.78 14.63 3.65
N VAL A 18 -9.96 15.67 3.83
CA VAL A 18 -9.14 15.84 5.04
C VAL A 18 -10.01 15.92 6.29
N PHE A 19 -11.09 16.71 6.23
CA PHE A 19 -12.03 16.82 7.33
C PHE A 19 -12.65 15.46 7.67
N LEU A 20 -13.21 14.76 6.67
CA LEU A 20 -13.87 13.46 6.89
C LEU A 20 -12.89 12.42 7.43
N ASP A 21 -11.64 12.42 6.96
CA ASP A 21 -10.61 11.54 7.50
C ASP A 21 -10.23 11.87 8.95
N LYS A 22 -10.08 13.18 9.25
CA LYS A 22 -9.74 13.65 10.60
C LYS A 22 -10.81 13.26 11.61
N VAL A 23 -12.08 13.38 11.24
CA VAL A 23 -13.20 12.98 12.11
C VAL A 23 -13.55 11.49 12.02
N LYS A 24 -12.78 10.69 11.27
CA LYS A 24 -12.99 9.25 11.06
C LYS A 24 -14.42 8.91 10.61
N ALA A 25 -14.97 9.76 9.74
CA ALA A 25 -16.29 9.56 9.18
C ALA A 25 -16.31 8.30 8.28
N PRO A 26 -17.36 7.47 8.34
CA PRO A 26 -17.44 6.25 7.52
C PRO A 26 -17.45 6.55 6.01
N GLN A 27 -17.81 7.77 5.61
CA GLN A 27 -17.79 8.21 4.22
C GLN A 27 -16.40 8.58 3.69
N ALA A 28 -15.37 8.67 4.55
CA ALA A 28 -14.03 9.09 4.15
C ALA A 28 -13.42 8.15 3.11
N MET A 29 -13.45 6.84 3.36
CA MET A 29 -12.90 5.83 2.44
C MET A 29 -13.67 5.75 1.11
N PRO A 30 -15.01 5.64 1.09
CA PRO A 30 -15.78 5.71 -0.16
C PRO A 30 -15.49 6.96 -0.99
N LEU A 31 -15.37 8.12 -0.33
CA LEU A 31 -15.07 9.38 -1.02
C LEU A 31 -13.67 9.37 -1.64
N MET A 32 -12.65 8.91 -0.90
CA MET A 32 -11.29 8.78 -1.43
C MET A 32 -11.26 7.88 -2.67
N PHE A 33 -11.94 6.72 -2.64
CA PHE A 33 -12.00 5.82 -3.79
C PHE A 33 -12.72 6.44 -4.99
N GLN A 34 -13.80 7.20 -4.76
CA GLN A 34 -14.49 7.93 -5.82
C GLN A 34 -13.59 8.98 -6.46
N MET A 35 -12.91 9.80 -5.65
CA MET A 35 -12.05 10.87 -6.14
C MET A 35 -10.83 10.32 -6.87
N LEU A 36 -10.23 9.24 -6.37
CA LEU A 36 -9.14 8.57 -7.07
C LEU A 36 -9.53 8.10 -8.49
N GLN A 37 -10.79 7.73 -8.71
CA GLN A 37 -11.24 7.24 -10.02
C GLN A 37 -11.74 8.35 -10.95
N ARG A 38 -12.29 9.44 -10.41
CA ARG A 38 -13.13 10.37 -11.18
C ARG A 38 -12.75 11.83 -11.04
N ASP A 39 -11.88 12.18 -10.09
CA ASP A 39 -11.51 13.58 -9.92
C ASP A 39 -10.74 14.06 -11.16
N PRO A 40 -11.16 15.17 -11.78
CA PRO A 40 -10.49 15.66 -12.99
C PRO A 40 -9.06 16.13 -12.72
N GLU A 41 -8.75 16.53 -11.48
CA GLU A 41 -7.48 17.13 -11.11
C GLU A 41 -6.44 16.05 -10.74
N PRO A 42 -5.40 15.82 -11.56
CA PRO A 42 -4.40 14.78 -11.29
C PRO A 42 -3.66 14.99 -9.98
N SER A 43 -3.38 16.25 -9.62
CA SER A 43 -2.71 16.58 -8.37
C SER A 43 -3.53 16.15 -7.15
N LEU A 44 -4.86 16.20 -7.25
CA LEU A 44 -5.76 15.73 -6.20
C LEU A 44 -5.79 14.21 -6.14
N ARG A 45 -5.82 13.51 -7.28
CA ARG A 45 -5.71 12.03 -7.32
C ARG A 45 -4.41 11.55 -6.65
N THR A 46 -3.28 12.21 -6.92
CA THR A 46 -1.99 11.92 -6.25
C THR A 46 -2.03 12.18 -4.74
N LYS A 47 -2.68 13.25 -4.27
CA LYS A 47 -2.87 13.49 -2.83
C LYS A 47 -3.68 12.39 -2.15
N ILE A 48 -4.74 11.92 -2.82
CA ILE A 48 -5.55 10.79 -2.33
C ILE A 48 -4.73 9.51 -2.26
N ILE A 49 -3.93 9.21 -3.29
CA ILE A 49 -3.01 8.06 -3.29
C ILE A 49 -2.05 8.12 -2.09
N ASN A 50 -1.44 9.28 -1.83
CA ASN A 50 -0.52 9.44 -0.71
C ASN A 50 -1.20 9.20 0.64
N LEU A 51 -2.45 9.63 0.79
CA LEU A 51 -3.25 9.38 1.99
C LEU A 51 -3.62 7.89 2.16
N LEU A 52 -3.90 7.21 1.04
CA LEU A 52 -4.17 5.76 1.01
C LEU A 52 -2.92 4.91 1.24
N GLY A 53 -1.73 5.35 0.80
CA GLY A 53 -0.46 4.65 1.01
C GLY A 53 -0.02 4.54 2.48
N GLY A 54 -0.71 5.21 3.41
CA GLY A 54 -0.58 5.00 4.85
C GLY A 54 -1.53 3.93 5.42
N ARG A 55 -2.29 3.23 4.58
CA ARG A 55 -3.33 2.28 4.97
C ARG A 55 -3.11 0.93 4.30
N SER A 56 -3.44 -0.12 5.02
CA SER A 56 -3.42 -1.50 4.50
C SER A 56 -4.85 -2.02 4.39
N GLY A 57 -5.09 -2.91 3.43
CA GLY A 57 -6.38 -3.57 3.26
C GLY A 57 -6.66 -3.90 1.78
N PRO A 58 -7.46 -4.94 1.50
CA PRO A 58 -7.70 -5.41 0.14
C PRO A 58 -8.30 -4.32 -0.75
N ASP A 59 -9.25 -3.53 -0.24
CA ASP A 59 -9.88 -2.44 -1.00
C ASP A 59 -8.87 -1.32 -1.35
N VAL A 60 -7.94 -1.03 -0.44
CA VAL A 60 -6.88 -0.04 -0.68
C VAL A 60 -5.92 -0.53 -1.76
N LEU A 61 -5.49 -1.79 -1.67
CA LEU A 61 -4.62 -2.39 -2.68
C LEU A 61 -5.30 -2.42 -4.05
N GLN A 62 -6.58 -2.78 -4.11
CA GLN A 62 -7.34 -2.77 -5.36
C GLN A 62 -7.46 -1.36 -5.94
N ALA A 63 -7.79 -0.37 -5.12
CA ALA A 63 -7.89 1.02 -5.56
C ALA A 63 -6.56 1.57 -6.10
N LEU A 64 -5.44 1.28 -5.42
CA LEU A 64 -4.11 1.68 -5.86
C LEU A 64 -3.69 0.93 -7.14
N LEU A 65 -4.00 -0.36 -7.27
CA LEU A 65 -3.77 -1.11 -8.50
C LEU A 65 -4.55 -0.54 -9.68
N LEU A 66 -5.79 -0.09 -9.47
CA LEU A 66 -6.54 0.62 -10.51
C LEU A 66 -5.88 1.94 -10.89
N ALA A 67 -5.37 2.70 -9.91
CA ALA A 67 -4.65 3.96 -10.14
C ALA A 67 -3.32 3.78 -10.90
N THR A 68 -2.73 2.58 -10.91
CA THR A 68 -1.58 2.28 -11.80
C THR A 68 -1.93 2.28 -13.30
N LYS A 69 -3.22 2.45 -13.64
CA LYS A 69 -3.72 2.57 -15.02
C LYS A 69 -4.24 3.97 -15.34
N ASP A 70 -4.00 4.95 -14.46
CA ASP A 70 -4.42 6.33 -14.66
C ASP A 70 -3.81 6.92 -15.94
N GLN A 71 -4.54 7.82 -16.60
CA GLN A 71 -4.06 8.49 -17.82
C GLN A 71 -2.78 9.29 -17.56
N GLU A 72 -2.63 9.87 -16.35
CA GLU A 72 -1.51 10.71 -15.99
C GLU A 72 -0.35 9.88 -15.43
N PRO A 73 0.86 9.96 -16.02
CA PRO A 73 2.00 9.18 -15.56
C PRO A 73 2.38 9.42 -14.11
N ASP A 74 2.25 10.66 -13.63
CA ASP A 74 2.59 11.00 -12.25
C ASP A 74 1.63 10.36 -11.23
N VAL A 75 0.36 10.15 -11.61
CA VAL A 75 -0.62 9.42 -10.79
C VAL A 75 -0.27 7.93 -10.77
N ARG A 76 0.12 7.35 -11.91
CA ARG A 76 0.60 5.95 -11.98
C ARG A 76 1.84 5.72 -11.11
N ILE A 77 2.80 6.64 -11.16
CA ILE A 77 4.02 6.61 -10.33
C ILE A 77 3.67 6.69 -8.85
N ALA A 78 2.79 7.62 -8.46
CA ALA A 78 2.35 7.75 -7.08
C ALA A 78 1.67 6.47 -6.58
N ALA A 79 0.85 5.82 -7.40
CA ALA A 79 0.19 4.56 -7.05
C ALA A 79 1.21 3.45 -6.78
N LEU A 80 2.24 3.32 -7.62
CA LEU A 80 3.33 2.36 -7.41
C LEU A 80 4.11 2.66 -6.11
N GLN A 81 4.40 3.92 -5.83
CA GLN A 81 5.07 4.32 -4.59
C GLN A 81 4.23 4.01 -3.34
N ALA A 82 2.91 4.20 -3.42
CA ALA A 82 2.00 3.83 -2.34
C ALA A 82 1.95 2.32 -2.12
N LEU A 83 1.91 1.52 -3.19
CA LEU A 83 1.98 0.06 -3.12
C LEU A 83 3.30 -0.43 -2.52
N ASP A 84 4.42 0.16 -2.92
CA ASP A 84 5.74 -0.10 -2.32
C ASP A 84 5.69 0.20 -0.81
N LYS A 85 5.18 1.36 -0.41
CA LYS A 85 5.07 1.76 1.00
C LYS A 85 4.23 0.78 1.82
N ILE A 86 3.11 0.28 1.27
CA ILE A 86 2.27 -0.72 1.95
C ILE A 86 3.02 -2.04 2.11
N GLY A 87 3.85 -2.42 1.14
CA GLY A 87 4.76 -3.56 1.27
C GLY A 87 4.09 -4.93 1.07
N ASP A 88 2.84 -4.98 0.61
CA ASP A 88 2.13 -6.22 0.38
C ASP A 88 2.58 -6.87 -0.94
N TYR A 89 3.31 -7.98 -0.84
CA TYR A 89 3.82 -8.69 -2.03
C TYR A 89 2.71 -9.27 -2.93
N SER A 90 1.48 -9.40 -2.45
CA SER A 90 0.35 -9.95 -3.22
C SER A 90 0.05 -9.15 -4.49
N VAL A 91 0.45 -7.86 -4.56
CA VAL A 91 0.25 -7.02 -5.75
C VAL A 91 1.31 -7.21 -6.84
N ALA A 92 2.41 -7.91 -6.55
CA ALA A 92 3.53 -8.06 -7.46
C ALA A 92 3.14 -8.61 -8.85
N PRO A 93 2.27 -9.65 -8.98
CA PRO A 93 1.84 -10.13 -10.29
C PRO A 93 1.10 -9.08 -11.13
N ALA A 94 0.33 -8.19 -10.49
CA ALA A 94 -0.38 -7.13 -11.20
C ALA A 94 0.60 -6.05 -11.70
N ILE A 95 1.58 -5.67 -10.87
CA ILE A 95 2.64 -4.72 -11.26
C ILE A 95 3.50 -5.29 -12.41
N ALA A 96 3.86 -6.57 -12.34
CA ALA A 96 4.66 -7.25 -13.35
C ALA A 96 3.94 -7.34 -14.72
N ASN A 97 2.61 -7.39 -14.72
CA ASN A 97 1.84 -7.55 -15.95
C ASN A 97 1.39 -6.24 -16.59
N GLY A 98 1.16 -5.18 -15.80
CA GLY A 98 0.75 -3.87 -16.30
C GLY A 98 1.91 -2.86 -16.31
N PRO A 99 2.20 -2.19 -15.18
CA PRO A 99 3.20 -1.13 -15.07
C PRO A 99 4.59 -1.41 -15.64
N MET A 100 5.08 -2.66 -15.62
CA MET A 100 6.34 -3.04 -16.27
C MET A 100 6.35 -2.84 -17.79
N ARG A 101 5.19 -2.74 -18.41
CA ARG A 101 4.97 -2.53 -19.86
C ARG A 101 4.39 -1.15 -20.14
N ASP A 102 4.46 -0.23 -19.19
CA ASP A 102 3.92 1.13 -19.34
C ASP A 102 4.61 1.89 -20.48
N GLN A 103 3.86 2.74 -21.17
CA GLN A 103 4.37 3.58 -22.26
C GLN A 103 5.42 4.58 -21.78
N GLU A 104 5.34 5.04 -20.53
CA GLU A 104 6.25 6.02 -19.97
C GLU A 104 7.42 5.33 -19.25
N ASP A 105 8.65 5.69 -19.63
CA ASP A 105 9.89 5.13 -19.08
C ASP A 105 9.97 5.29 -17.56
N ARG A 106 9.57 6.45 -17.04
CA ARG A 106 9.56 6.73 -15.59
C ARG A 106 8.61 5.79 -14.83
N VAL A 107 7.48 5.42 -15.42
CA VAL A 107 6.54 4.47 -14.81
C VAL A 107 7.15 3.06 -14.80
N ARG A 108 7.79 2.63 -15.89
CA ARG A 108 8.48 1.34 -15.94
C ARG A 108 9.61 1.25 -14.93
N LEU A 109 10.42 2.32 -14.80
CA LEU A 109 11.49 2.41 -13.79
C LEU A 109 10.94 2.30 -12.37
N GLN A 110 9.86 3.03 -12.07
CA GLN A 110 9.20 2.95 -10.77
C GLN A 110 8.60 1.55 -10.51
N ALA A 111 8.05 0.88 -11.54
CA ALA A 111 7.51 -0.46 -11.42
C ALA A 111 8.60 -1.49 -11.07
N MET A 112 9.75 -1.42 -11.76
CA MET A 112 10.92 -2.26 -11.46
C MET A 112 11.40 -2.05 -10.02
N LYS A 113 11.56 -0.79 -9.59
CA LYS A 113 11.93 -0.48 -8.21
C LYS A 113 10.95 -1.08 -7.21
N THR A 114 9.65 -0.87 -7.45
CA THR A 114 8.58 -1.36 -6.56
C THR A 114 8.62 -2.88 -6.43
N LEU A 115 8.80 -3.62 -7.54
CA LEU A 115 8.90 -5.08 -7.49
C LEU A 115 10.11 -5.57 -6.70
N ASN A 116 11.28 -4.95 -6.90
CA ASN A 116 12.49 -5.28 -6.15
C ASN A 116 12.29 -5.04 -4.65
N ASP A 117 11.76 -3.87 -4.28
CA ASP A 117 11.54 -3.52 -2.87
C ASP A 117 10.52 -4.45 -2.19
N LEU A 118 9.45 -4.83 -2.89
CA LEU A 118 8.48 -5.81 -2.40
C LEU A 118 9.13 -7.20 -2.21
N GLN A 119 9.95 -7.64 -3.16
CA GLN A 119 10.68 -8.91 -3.06
C GLN A 119 11.66 -8.92 -1.87
N ASP A 120 12.38 -7.81 -1.66
CA ASP A 120 13.30 -7.67 -0.52
C ASP A 120 12.56 -7.71 0.82
N LYS A 121 11.42 -6.99 0.93
CA LYS A 121 10.56 -7.01 2.12
C LYS A 121 10.04 -8.42 2.41
N LYS A 122 9.55 -9.13 1.39
CA LYS A 122 9.09 -10.52 1.52
C LYS A 122 10.22 -11.45 1.97
N THR A 123 11.40 -11.31 1.39
CA THR A 123 12.57 -12.14 1.71
C THR A 123 13.00 -11.95 3.16
N LYS A 124 13.09 -10.70 3.63
CA LYS A 124 13.37 -10.37 5.03
C LYS A 124 12.33 -10.95 5.98
N ALA A 125 11.04 -10.82 5.64
CA ALA A 125 9.96 -11.38 6.47
C ALA A 125 10.07 -12.91 6.61
N ILE A 126 10.43 -13.62 5.55
CA ILE A 126 10.66 -15.08 5.59
C ILE A 126 11.86 -15.42 6.48
N GLN A 127 12.98 -14.69 6.33
CA GLN A 127 14.18 -14.91 7.14
C GLN A 127 13.91 -14.69 8.63
N GLU A 128 13.21 -13.60 8.97
CA GLU A 128 12.83 -13.33 10.36
C GLU A 128 11.90 -14.41 10.92
N ALA A 129 10.94 -14.90 10.13
CA ALA A 129 10.06 -15.98 10.54
C ALA A 129 10.83 -17.29 10.81
N GLN A 130 11.81 -17.62 9.96
CA GLN A 130 12.70 -18.77 10.15
C GLN A 130 13.52 -18.65 11.43
N GLN A 131 14.13 -17.49 11.67
CA GLN A 131 14.92 -17.22 12.87
C GLN A 131 14.08 -17.34 14.15
N ARG A 132 12.84 -16.83 14.14
CA ARG A 132 11.91 -16.96 15.27
C ARG A 132 11.59 -18.43 15.55
N TYR A 133 11.26 -19.20 14.51
CA TYR A 133 11.00 -20.63 14.64
C TYR A 133 12.20 -21.40 15.21
N GLU A 134 13.42 -21.11 14.74
CA GLU A 134 14.64 -21.73 15.24
C GLU A 134 14.91 -21.38 16.71
N ALA A 135 14.74 -20.11 17.08
CA ALA A 135 14.90 -19.65 18.46
C ALA A 135 13.90 -20.31 19.41
N GLU A 136 12.63 -20.39 19.03
CA GLU A 136 11.57 -21.07 19.80
C GLU A 136 11.88 -22.56 19.98
N LYS A 137 12.32 -23.23 18.91
CA LYS A 137 12.72 -24.65 18.96
C LYS A 137 13.91 -24.87 19.89
N GLN A 138 14.93 -24.01 19.85
CA GLN A 138 16.09 -24.10 20.73
C GLN A 138 15.72 -23.86 22.20
N GLN A 139 14.86 -22.87 22.47
CA GLN A 139 14.37 -22.59 23.83
C GLN A 139 13.55 -23.77 24.38
N ALA A 140 12.67 -24.36 23.58
CA ALA A 140 11.89 -25.53 23.98
C ALA A 140 12.79 -26.74 24.30
N ALA A 141 13.82 -26.98 23.48
CA ALA A 141 14.79 -28.05 23.71
C ALA A 141 15.60 -27.82 25.01
N ALA A 142 16.06 -26.58 25.25
CA ALA A 142 16.78 -26.22 26.47
C ALA A 142 15.91 -26.37 27.72
N ALA A 143 14.64 -25.94 27.66
CA ALA A 143 13.68 -26.09 28.76
C ALA A 143 13.41 -27.57 29.08
N ALA A 144 13.25 -28.42 28.06
CA ALA A 144 13.08 -29.86 28.23
C ALA A 144 14.31 -30.53 28.88
N ALA A 145 15.52 -30.15 28.46
CA ALA A 145 16.76 -30.64 29.04
C ALA A 145 16.90 -30.24 30.52
N ALA A 146 16.62 -28.98 30.86
CA ALA A 146 16.65 -28.51 32.25
C ALA A 146 15.63 -29.23 33.14
N ALA A 147 14.41 -29.46 32.62
CA ALA A 147 13.36 -30.19 33.34
C ALA A 147 13.67 -31.69 33.53
N ALA A 148 14.51 -32.28 32.68
CA ALA A 148 15.00 -33.64 32.87
C ALA A 148 16.10 -33.72 33.93
N ALA A 149 17.01 -32.74 33.94
CA ALA A 149 18.11 -32.68 34.91
C ALA A 149 17.65 -32.43 36.35
N GLY A 150 16.57 -31.67 36.57
CA GLY A 150 16.04 -31.39 37.91
C GLY A 150 15.20 -32.50 38.56
N ARG A 151 15.00 -33.64 37.88
CA ARG A 151 14.25 -34.81 38.42
C ARG A 151 15.16 -35.93 38.94
N GLN A 152 16.47 -35.77 38.84
CA GLN A 152 17.49 -36.69 39.36
C GLN A 152 17.99 -36.21 40.71
#